data_AF-A0A957ZXA1-F1
#
_entry.id   AF-A0A957ZXA1-F1
#
_cell.length_a   1.000
_cell.length_b   1.000
_cell.length_c   1.000
_cell.angle_alpha   90.00
_cell.angle_beta   90.00
_cell.angle_gamma   90.00
#
_symmetry.space_group_name_H-M   'P 1'
#
loop_
_entity.id
_entity.type
_entity.pdbx_description
1 polymer ?
#
loop_
_entity_poly.entity_id
_entity_poly.type
_entity_poly.pdbx_seq_one_letter_code
_entity_poly.pdbx_strand_id
1 'polypeptide(L)'
;VGDPAEANALGEVLGRRRGARLPIGSVKTNIGHLEAASGLAGLLKAQLALEKRLLPPSLHFHTPNPDIAFDDLNIEVVTAPRELQDTGTPLYVGVNSFGFGGANAHAVLRQPAPHETGRRTVPSRVTPLVVSAQSPEALRRLAVDWRDRLEGAETAETARLTNAAAYTRDRLDHRLVALGQSSEEI
;
A
#
# COMPACT_ATOMS: atom_id res chain seq x y z
N VAL A 1 13.27 -25.63 -8.79
CA VAL A 1 12.56 -25.57 -10.09
C VAL A 1 11.75 -24.29 -10.27
N GLY A 2 10.87 -23.92 -9.31
CA GLY A 2 10.04 -22.71 -9.41
C GLY A 2 10.84 -21.41 -9.54
N ASP A 3 11.66 -21.07 -8.55
CA ASP A 3 12.39 -19.78 -8.53
C ASP A 3 13.29 -19.58 -9.75
N PRO A 4 14.08 -20.57 -10.22
CA PRO A 4 14.84 -20.41 -11.46
C PRO A 4 13.97 -20.15 -12.68
N ALA A 5 12.81 -20.80 -12.81
CA ALA A 5 11.91 -20.57 -13.95
C ALA A 5 11.34 -19.14 -13.94
N GLU A 6 10.89 -18.64 -12.79
CA GLU A 6 10.39 -17.28 -12.64
C GLU A 6 11.48 -16.23 -12.87
N ALA A 7 12.66 -16.43 -12.29
CA ALA A 7 13.80 -15.54 -12.43
C ALA A 7 14.26 -15.43 -13.89
N ASN A 8 14.36 -16.57 -14.61
CA ASN A 8 14.70 -16.58 -16.02
C ASN A 8 13.66 -15.82 -16.85
N ALA A 9 12.36 -16.08 -16.65
CA ALA A 9 11.30 -15.38 -17.38
C ALA A 9 11.35 -13.85 -17.16
N LEU A 10 11.56 -13.40 -15.91
CA LEU A 10 11.70 -11.98 -15.58
C LEU A 10 12.96 -11.35 -16.21
N GLY A 11 14.09 -12.04 -16.13
CA GLY A 11 15.36 -11.57 -16.67
C GLY A 11 15.33 -11.43 -18.19
N GLU A 12 14.77 -12.40 -18.90
CA GLU A 12 14.65 -12.38 -20.37
C GLU A 12 13.73 -11.26 -20.87
N VAL A 13 12.58 -11.07 -20.22
CA VAL A 13 11.56 -10.12 -20.70
C VAL A 13 11.88 -8.69 -20.27
N LEU A 14 12.38 -8.51 -19.04
CA LEU A 14 12.57 -7.19 -18.44
C LEU A 14 14.04 -6.93 -18.07
N GLY A 15 14.65 -7.81 -17.27
CA GLY A 15 15.95 -7.55 -16.65
C GLY A 15 17.02 -7.17 -17.66
N ARG A 16 17.29 -8.00 -18.66
CA ARG A 16 18.33 -7.80 -19.68
C ARG A 16 18.16 -6.54 -20.53
N ARG A 17 16.96 -5.97 -20.58
CA ARG A 17 16.65 -4.75 -21.36
C ARG A 17 16.86 -3.46 -20.56
N ARG A 18 17.18 -3.55 -19.28
CA ARG A 18 17.34 -2.39 -18.37
C ARG A 18 18.80 -2.01 -18.22
N GLY A 19 19.06 -0.70 -18.09
CA GLY A 19 20.40 -0.19 -17.75
C GLY A 19 20.82 -0.41 -16.29
N ALA A 20 19.87 -0.77 -15.41
CA ALA A 20 20.13 -1.11 -14.01
C ALA A 20 19.40 -2.39 -13.65
N ARG A 21 19.94 -3.15 -12.69
CA ARG A 21 19.38 -4.42 -12.20
C ARG A 21 17.91 -4.23 -11.79
N LEU A 22 17.07 -5.19 -12.17
CA LEU A 22 15.66 -5.20 -11.78
C LEU A 22 15.54 -5.70 -10.33
N PRO A 23 15.07 -4.86 -9.39
CA PRO A 23 14.83 -5.32 -8.03
C PRO A 23 13.65 -6.28 -7.99
N ILE A 24 13.85 -7.44 -7.36
CA ILE A 24 12.84 -8.47 -7.16
C ILE A 24 12.69 -8.82 -5.68
N GLY A 25 11.53 -9.39 -5.33
CA GLY A 25 11.26 -9.83 -3.98
C GLY A 25 9.87 -10.44 -3.82
N SER A 26 9.61 -11.07 -2.67
CA SER A 26 8.35 -11.75 -2.39
C SER A 26 7.80 -11.33 -1.04
N VAL A 27 6.47 -11.23 -0.90
CA VAL A 27 5.83 -11.04 0.42
C VAL A 27 5.79 -12.36 1.20
N LYS A 28 5.93 -13.49 0.50
CA LYS A 28 5.83 -14.83 1.10
C LYS A 28 6.94 -15.10 2.11
N THR A 29 8.07 -14.41 2.01
CA THR A 29 9.15 -14.49 2.99
C THR A 29 8.76 -13.92 4.36
N ASN A 30 7.69 -13.13 4.45
CA ASN A 30 7.25 -12.47 5.67
C ASN A 30 6.03 -13.16 6.29
N ILE A 31 5.09 -13.61 5.45
CA ILE A 31 3.76 -14.09 5.89
C ILE A 31 3.40 -15.47 5.33
N GLY A 32 4.35 -16.15 4.69
CA GLY A 32 4.14 -17.46 4.08
C GLY A 32 3.32 -17.42 2.79
N HIS A 33 2.98 -18.62 2.30
CA HIS A 33 2.20 -18.80 1.09
C HIS A 33 0.70 -18.83 1.41
N LEU A 34 -0.02 -17.75 1.10
CA LEU A 34 -1.46 -17.59 1.43
C LEU A 34 -2.42 -18.19 0.38
N GLU A 35 -1.91 -19.06 -0.49
CA GLU A 35 -2.70 -19.76 -1.53
C GLU A 35 -3.51 -18.76 -2.37
N ALA A 36 -4.85 -18.86 -2.34
CA ALA A 36 -5.76 -18.00 -3.06
C ALA A 36 -5.56 -16.50 -2.76
N ALA A 37 -5.08 -16.14 -1.57
CA ALA A 37 -4.81 -14.76 -1.18
C ALA A 37 -3.38 -14.29 -1.49
N SER A 38 -2.50 -15.15 -2.02
CA SER A 38 -1.10 -14.81 -2.32
C SER A 38 -0.98 -13.65 -3.32
N GLY A 39 -1.85 -13.62 -4.34
CA GLY A 39 -1.87 -12.53 -5.31
C GLY A 39 -2.24 -11.20 -4.66
N LEU A 40 -3.29 -11.18 -3.83
CA LEU A 40 -3.74 -9.98 -3.11
C LEU A 40 -2.67 -9.45 -2.15
N ALA A 41 -1.99 -10.32 -1.41
CA ALA A 41 -0.88 -9.92 -0.54
C ALA A 41 0.28 -9.30 -1.33
N GLY A 42 0.60 -9.85 -2.51
CA GLY A 42 1.59 -9.27 -3.42
C GLY A 42 1.18 -7.89 -3.93
N LEU A 43 -0.09 -7.72 -4.31
CA LEU A 43 -0.66 -6.44 -4.74
C LEU A 43 -0.61 -5.38 -3.63
N LEU A 44 -0.97 -5.75 -2.40
CA LEU A 44 -0.90 -4.85 -1.24
C LEU A 44 0.55 -4.42 -0.94
N LYS A 45 1.51 -5.35 -0.97
CA LYS A 45 2.94 -5.02 -0.86
C LYS A 45 3.37 -4.02 -1.94
N ALA A 46 2.98 -4.26 -3.20
CA ALA A 46 3.32 -3.40 -4.32
C ALA A 46 2.71 -1.99 -4.20
N GLN A 47 1.43 -1.90 -3.82
CA GLN A 47 0.75 -0.63 -3.58
C GLN A 47 1.43 0.16 -2.46
N LEU A 48 1.68 -0.48 -1.30
CA LEU A 48 2.34 0.18 -0.18
C LEU A 48 3.77 0.61 -0.53
N ALA A 49 4.50 -0.18 -1.32
CA ALA A 49 5.83 0.20 -1.77
C ALA A 49 5.82 1.45 -2.66
N LEU A 50 4.83 1.58 -3.55
CA LEU A 50 4.63 2.77 -4.37
C LEU A 50 4.21 3.99 -3.52
N GLU A 51 3.26 3.79 -2.59
CA GLU A 51 2.73 4.84 -1.72
C GLU A 51 3.81 5.38 -0.76
N LYS A 52 4.59 4.49 -0.15
CA LYS A 52 5.65 4.85 0.80
C LYS A 52 7.01 5.10 0.13
N ARG A 53 7.11 4.93 -1.19
CA ARG A 53 8.36 5.03 -1.97
C ARG A 53 9.51 4.19 -1.39
N LEU A 54 9.20 2.97 -0.95
CA LEU A 54 10.16 2.09 -0.28
C LEU A 54 9.90 0.63 -0.65
N LEU A 55 10.92 -0.07 -1.14
CA LEU A 55 10.90 -1.52 -1.28
C LEU A 55 11.31 -2.18 0.05
N PRO A 56 10.43 -3.00 0.66
CA PRO A 56 10.79 -3.74 1.87
C PRO A 56 11.68 -4.94 1.51
N PRO A 57 12.53 -5.38 2.45
CA PRO A 57 13.42 -6.52 2.22
C PRO A 57 12.64 -7.83 2.08
N SER A 58 13.12 -8.69 1.18
CA SER A 58 12.77 -10.11 1.14
C SER A 58 13.66 -10.85 2.13
N LEU A 59 13.04 -11.59 3.03
CA LEU A 59 13.74 -12.26 4.13
C LEU A 59 14.38 -13.58 3.67
N HIS A 60 15.28 -14.11 4.48
CA HIS A 60 15.89 -15.44 4.33
C HIS A 60 16.77 -15.63 3.07
N PHE A 61 17.16 -14.55 2.40
CA PHE A 61 18.10 -14.60 1.29
C PHE A 61 19.55 -14.44 1.80
N HIS A 62 20.21 -15.57 2.08
CA HIS A 62 21.60 -15.60 2.57
C HIS A 62 22.57 -16.14 1.51
N THR A 63 22.22 -17.27 0.90
CA THR A 63 22.99 -17.91 -0.16
C THR A 63 22.16 -17.86 -1.44
N PRO A 64 22.61 -17.16 -2.50
CA PRO A 64 21.91 -17.14 -3.78
C PRO A 64 21.73 -18.55 -4.33
N ASN A 65 20.58 -18.81 -4.95
CA ASN A 65 20.33 -20.07 -5.62
C ASN A 65 21.29 -20.22 -6.81
N PRO A 66 22.14 -21.27 -6.87
CA PRO A 66 23.14 -21.43 -7.93
C PRO A 66 22.54 -21.65 -9.33
N ASP A 67 21.26 -22.07 -9.40
CA ASP A 67 20.55 -22.26 -10.68
C ASP A 67 20.01 -20.94 -11.27
N ILE A 68 20.28 -19.80 -10.62
CA ILE A 68 19.84 -18.48 -11.06
C ILE A 68 21.06 -17.61 -11.39
N ALA A 69 21.23 -17.31 -12.67
CA ALA A 69 22.27 -16.41 -13.15
C ALA A 69 21.87 -14.93 -12.93
N PHE A 70 21.80 -14.48 -11.66
CA PHE A 70 21.32 -13.14 -11.29
C PHE A 70 21.97 -12.00 -12.09
N ASP A 71 23.29 -12.10 -12.30
CA ASP A 71 24.06 -11.09 -13.04
C ASP A 71 23.69 -11.07 -14.53
N ASP A 72 23.62 -12.23 -15.19
CA ASP A 72 23.26 -12.35 -16.61
C ASP A 72 21.79 -12.03 -16.89
N LEU A 73 20.92 -12.27 -15.92
CA LEU A 73 19.51 -11.92 -15.97
C LEU A 73 19.27 -10.44 -15.62
N ASN A 74 20.30 -9.75 -15.11
CA ASN A 74 20.24 -8.36 -14.64
C ASN A 74 19.08 -8.15 -13.64
N ILE A 75 18.99 -9.05 -12.66
CA ILE A 75 18.01 -9.02 -11.56
C ILE A 75 18.73 -9.06 -10.21
N GLU A 76 18.10 -8.55 -9.16
CA GLU A 76 18.65 -8.59 -7.81
C GLU A 76 17.57 -8.74 -6.74
N VAL A 77 17.84 -9.54 -5.70
CA VAL A 77 16.92 -9.67 -4.56
C VAL A 77 17.11 -8.48 -3.62
N VAL A 78 16.01 -7.79 -3.29
CA VAL A 78 16.04 -6.71 -2.31
C VAL A 78 16.16 -7.29 -0.90
N THR A 79 17.33 -7.16 -0.27
CA THR A 79 17.64 -7.71 1.07
C THR A 79 17.65 -6.68 2.20
N ALA A 80 17.65 -5.39 1.85
CA ALA A 80 17.56 -4.27 2.78
C ALA A 80 16.51 -3.27 2.28
N PRO A 81 15.92 -2.44 3.16
CA PRO A 81 15.02 -1.37 2.75
C PRO A 81 15.69 -0.50 1.66
N ARG A 82 15.00 -0.30 0.54
CA ARG A 82 15.51 0.47 -0.59
C ARG A 82 14.51 1.55 -0.98
N GLU A 83 14.93 2.80 -0.90
CA GLU A 83 14.12 3.93 -1.34
C GLU A 83 13.92 3.91 -2.85
N LEU A 84 12.70 4.22 -3.28
CA LEU A 84 12.34 4.39 -4.68
C LEU A 84 12.48 5.87 -5.03
N GLN A 85 13.63 6.22 -5.62
CA GLN A 85 13.95 7.59 -5.99
C GLN A 85 12.97 8.14 -7.03
N ASP A 86 12.68 9.44 -6.93
CA ASP A 86 11.91 10.16 -7.93
C ASP A 86 12.82 10.54 -9.09
N THR A 87 12.69 9.81 -10.20
CA THR A 87 13.46 10.05 -11.42
C THR A 87 12.71 10.92 -12.43
N GLY A 88 11.60 11.56 -12.02
CA GLY A 88 10.73 12.32 -12.92
C GLY A 88 9.89 11.44 -13.86
N THR A 89 9.96 10.13 -13.70
CA THR A 89 9.13 9.15 -14.43
C THR A 89 8.28 8.35 -13.45
N PRO A 90 7.05 7.95 -13.83
CA PRO A 90 6.22 7.15 -12.95
C PRO A 90 6.90 5.82 -12.58
N LEU A 91 6.83 5.45 -11.30
CA LEU A 91 7.27 4.13 -10.87
C LEU A 91 6.28 3.06 -11.32
N TYR A 92 6.79 1.88 -11.66
CA TYR A 92 6.00 0.69 -12.02
C TYR A 92 6.43 -0.50 -11.19
N VAL A 93 5.46 -1.30 -10.73
CA VAL A 93 5.71 -2.55 -10.00
C VAL A 93 4.90 -3.68 -10.65
N GLY A 94 5.59 -4.75 -11.04
CA GLY A 94 4.96 -5.98 -11.50
C GLY A 94 4.65 -6.92 -10.33
N VAL A 95 3.52 -7.62 -10.39
CA VAL A 95 3.14 -8.65 -9.43
C VAL A 95 2.80 -9.93 -10.20
N ASN A 96 3.50 -11.01 -9.87
CA ASN A 96 3.28 -12.35 -10.42
C ASN A 96 2.49 -13.22 -9.44
N SER A 97 1.61 -14.07 -9.97
CA SER A 97 0.98 -15.16 -9.23
C SER A 97 0.80 -16.37 -10.13
N PHE A 98 1.41 -17.49 -9.74
CA PHE A 98 1.39 -18.74 -10.51
C PHE A 98 0.67 -19.81 -9.69
N GLY A 99 -0.50 -20.23 -10.19
CA GLY A 99 -1.28 -21.29 -9.58
C GLY A 99 -0.69 -22.67 -9.91
N PHE A 100 -0.72 -23.59 -8.94
CA PHE A 100 -0.22 -24.95 -9.13
C PHE A 100 -0.87 -25.69 -10.32
N GLY A 101 -2.14 -25.38 -10.62
CA GLY A 101 -2.86 -25.91 -11.77
C GLY A 101 -2.45 -25.33 -13.14
N GLY A 102 -1.42 -24.47 -13.19
CA GLY A 102 -0.90 -23.86 -14.42
C GLY A 102 -1.57 -22.55 -14.84
N ALA A 103 -2.60 -22.09 -14.10
CA ALA A 103 -3.19 -20.78 -14.30
C ALA A 103 -2.29 -19.68 -13.73
N ASN A 104 -1.83 -18.78 -14.59
CA ASN A 104 -0.85 -17.74 -14.27
C ASN A 104 -1.47 -16.35 -14.46
N ALA A 105 -1.13 -15.42 -13.57
CA ALA A 105 -1.55 -14.03 -13.66
C ALA A 105 -0.36 -13.08 -13.44
N HIS A 106 -0.37 -11.97 -14.18
CA HIS A 106 0.58 -10.86 -14.02
C HIS A 106 -0.18 -9.55 -14.01
N ALA A 107 0.13 -8.67 -13.06
CA ALA A 107 -0.43 -7.33 -12.98
C ALA A 107 0.69 -6.29 -12.91
N VAL A 108 0.48 -5.13 -13.55
CA VAL A 108 1.39 -3.99 -13.50
C VAL A 108 0.69 -2.84 -12.81
N LEU A 109 1.27 -2.35 -11.72
CA LEU A 109 0.83 -1.17 -11.01
C LEU A 109 1.69 0.00 -11.45
N ARG A 110 1.05 1.14 -11.71
CA ARG A 110 1.70 2.42 -11.98
C ARG A 110 1.47 3.34 -10.80
N GLN A 111 2.50 4.07 -10.38
CA GLN A 111 2.34 5.17 -9.44
C GLN A 111 1.26 6.14 -9.94
N PRO A 112 0.29 6.54 -9.10
CA PRO A 112 -0.69 7.54 -9.50
C PRO A 112 0.01 8.86 -9.83
N ALA A 113 -0.56 9.63 -10.75
CA ALA A 113 -0.12 11.01 -10.94
C ALA A 113 -0.26 11.76 -9.61
N PRO A 114 0.64 12.72 -9.30
CA PRO A 114 0.48 13.55 -8.12
C PRO A 114 -0.93 14.14 -8.12
N HIS A 115 -1.69 13.82 -7.08
CA HIS A 115 -2.98 14.47 -6.92
C HIS A 115 -2.68 15.86 -6.37
N GLU A 116 -2.95 16.90 -7.16
CA GLU A 116 -2.93 18.26 -6.66
C GLU A 116 -4.04 18.38 -5.62
N THR A 117 -3.73 18.08 -4.37
CA THR A 117 -4.54 18.52 -3.25
C THR A 117 -4.24 19.99 -3.09
N GLY A 118 -4.85 20.82 -3.95
CA GLY A 118 -4.89 22.26 -3.73
C GLY A 118 -5.29 22.46 -2.27
N ARG A 119 -4.40 23.08 -1.48
CA ARG A 119 -4.62 23.35 -0.06
C ARG A 119 -5.72 24.40 0.01
N ARG A 120 -6.95 23.95 -0.17
CA ARG A 120 -8.12 24.80 -0.19
C ARG A 120 -8.27 25.28 1.24
N THR A 121 -8.11 26.59 1.43
CA THR A 121 -8.32 27.23 2.72
C THR A 121 -9.77 26.98 3.10
N VAL A 122 -9.99 26.02 3.99
CA VAL A 122 -11.31 25.80 4.58
C VAL A 122 -11.44 26.86 5.67
N PRO A 123 -12.44 27.75 5.61
CA PRO A 123 -12.67 28.71 6.69
C PRO A 123 -12.83 27.95 8.00
N SER A 124 -12.25 28.43 9.10
CA SER A 124 -12.53 27.88 10.43
C SER A 124 -14.03 27.99 10.69
N ARG A 125 -14.70 26.85 10.66
CA ARG A 125 -16.13 26.70 10.93
C ARG A 125 -16.28 25.47 11.82
N VAL A 126 -17.25 25.52 12.71
CA VAL A 126 -17.66 24.33 13.46
C VAL A 126 -17.97 23.23 12.46
N THR A 127 -17.21 22.14 12.51
CA THR A 127 -17.36 21.00 11.60
C THR A 127 -17.83 19.80 12.41
N PRO A 128 -19.01 19.22 12.08
CA PRO A 128 -19.50 18.08 12.83
C PRO A 128 -18.75 16.81 12.44
N LEU A 129 -18.16 16.12 13.42
CA LEU A 129 -17.83 14.71 13.27
C LEU A 129 -19.12 13.91 13.44
N VAL A 130 -19.62 13.37 12.33
CA VAL A 130 -20.82 12.51 12.32
C VAL A 130 -20.38 11.07 12.17
N VAL A 131 -20.64 10.25 13.18
CA VAL A 131 -20.32 8.81 13.16
C VAL A 131 -21.54 7.99 13.52
N SER A 132 -21.66 6.82 12.92
CA SER A 132 -22.75 5.89 13.20
C SER A 132 -22.29 4.44 13.13
N ALA A 133 -22.98 3.57 13.88
CA ALA A 133 -22.66 2.14 13.96
C ALA A 133 -23.93 1.28 14.15
N GLN A 134 -23.79 -0.03 13.94
CA GLN A 134 -24.88 -1.00 14.11
C GLN A 134 -25.16 -1.36 15.57
N SER A 135 -24.28 -1.00 16.51
CA SER A 135 -24.49 -1.20 17.95
C SER A 135 -23.87 -0.08 18.78
N PRO A 136 -24.31 0.12 20.04
CA PRO A 136 -23.70 1.08 20.95
C PRO A 136 -22.20 0.80 21.21
N GLU A 137 -21.79 -0.46 21.29
CA GLU A 137 -20.40 -0.87 21.53
C GLU A 137 -19.52 -0.53 20.34
N ALA A 138 -20.01 -0.77 19.12
CA ALA A 138 -19.33 -0.39 17.90
C ALA A 138 -19.21 1.13 17.77
N LEU A 139 -20.25 1.88 18.17
CA LEU A 139 -20.21 3.34 18.17
C LEU A 139 -19.16 3.88 19.15
N ARG A 140 -19.07 3.31 20.36
CA ARG A 140 -18.04 3.70 21.35
C ARG A 140 -16.63 3.43 20.85
N ARG A 141 -16.38 2.25 20.25
CA ARG A 141 -15.06 1.94 19.65
C ARG A 141 -14.73 2.89 18.51
N LEU A 142 -15.69 3.13 17.61
CA LEU A 142 -15.51 4.05 16.49
C LEU A 142 -15.21 5.48 16.97
N ALA A 143 -15.87 5.94 18.04
CA ALA A 143 -15.59 7.25 18.63
C ALA A 143 -14.15 7.35 19.19
N VAL A 144 -13.65 6.27 19.81
CA VAL A 144 -12.24 6.18 20.26
C VAL A 144 -11.29 6.20 19.07
N ASP A 145 -11.54 5.40 18.03
CA ASP A 145 -10.70 5.37 16.83
C ASP A 145 -10.64 6.75 16.15
N TRP A 146 -11.76 7.49 16.15
CA TRP A 146 -11.81 8.85 15.61
C TRP A 146 -11.04 9.86 16.46
N ARG A 147 -11.15 9.80 17.78
CA ARG A 147 -10.34 10.63 18.67
C ARG A 147 -8.85 10.41 18.39
N ASP A 148 -8.41 9.15 18.38
CA ASP A 148 -7.01 8.80 18.15
C ASP A 148 -6.55 9.20 16.73
N ARG A 149 -7.45 9.13 15.74
CA ARG A 149 -7.13 9.56 14.36
C ARG A 149 -7.00 11.08 14.21
N LEU A 150 -7.75 11.85 15.00
CA LEU A 150 -7.77 13.31 14.97
C LEU A 150 -6.71 13.94 15.88
N GLU A 151 -6.17 13.19 16.85
CA GLU A 151 -5.14 13.66 17.77
C GLU A 151 -3.95 14.29 17.01
N GLY A 152 -3.70 15.59 17.27
CA GLY A 152 -2.63 16.35 16.62
C GLY A 152 -2.86 16.70 15.15
N ALA A 153 -4.02 16.38 14.56
CA ALA A 153 -4.32 16.71 13.17
C ALA A 153 -4.51 18.22 12.98
N GLU A 154 -3.94 18.77 11.90
CA GLU A 154 -4.15 20.17 11.51
C GLU A 154 -5.63 20.43 11.15
N THR A 155 -6.11 21.67 11.33
CA THR A 155 -7.50 22.07 11.03
C THR A 155 -7.97 21.65 9.62
N ALA A 156 -7.10 21.78 8.61
CA ALA A 156 -7.43 21.39 7.24
C ALA A 156 -7.55 19.86 7.06
N GLU A 157 -6.81 19.06 7.83
CA GLU A 157 -6.97 17.61 7.85
C GLU A 157 -8.23 17.21 8.62
N THR A 158 -8.47 17.79 9.80
CA THR A 158 -9.70 17.58 10.58
C THR A 158 -10.94 17.85 9.74
N ALA A 159 -10.98 18.98 9.02
CA ALA A 159 -12.10 19.33 8.13
C ALA A 159 -12.27 18.32 6.98
N ARG A 160 -11.18 17.81 6.40
CA ARG A 160 -11.26 16.78 5.34
C ARG A 160 -11.80 15.46 5.88
N LEU A 161 -11.30 15.02 7.04
CA LEU A 161 -11.68 13.74 7.63
C LEU A 161 -13.14 13.73 8.12
N THR A 162 -13.57 14.79 8.81
CA THR A 162 -14.96 14.96 9.25
C THR A 162 -15.93 15.07 8.06
N ASN A 163 -15.54 15.78 6.99
CA ASN A 163 -16.32 15.81 5.75
C ASN A 163 -16.45 14.42 5.12
N ALA A 164 -15.35 13.66 5.03
CA ALA A 164 -15.40 12.29 4.55
C ALA A 164 -16.32 11.41 5.42
N ALA A 165 -16.25 11.54 6.76
CA ALA A 165 -17.15 10.82 7.67
C ALA A 165 -18.63 11.14 7.39
N ALA A 166 -18.95 12.42 7.14
CA ALA A 166 -20.32 12.87 6.94
C ALA A 166 -20.94 12.45 5.59
N TYR A 167 -20.12 12.31 4.53
CA TYR A 167 -20.60 12.12 3.15
C TYR A 167 -20.21 10.80 2.48
N THR A 168 -19.27 10.04 3.06
CA THR A 168 -18.76 8.78 2.48
C THR A 168 -19.03 7.55 3.36
N ARG A 169 -19.97 7.68 4.31
CA ARG A 169 -20.37 6.61 5.22
C ARG A 169 -21.88 6.49 5.28
N ASP A 170 -22.34 5.26 5.47
CA ASP A 170 -23.74 4.97 5.74
C ASP A 170 -24.19 5.59 7.06
N ARG A 171 -25.50 5.85 7.17
CA ARG A 171 -26.14 6.40 8.37
C ARG A 171 -26.93 5.30 9.08
N LEU A 172 -26.32 4.73 10.10
CA LEU A 172 -26.86 3.62 10.90
C LEU A 172 -27.61 4.13 12.14
N ASP A 173 -28.20 3.22 12.92
CA ASP A 173 -29.16 3.58 13.97
C ASP A 173 -28.54 4.21 15.22
N HIS A 174 -27.34 3.78 15.61
CA HIS A 174 -26.61 4.37 16.73
C HIS A 174 -25.70 5.48 16.22
N ARG A 175 -25.92 6.72 16.65
CA ARG A 175 -25.26 7.91 16.10
C ARG A 175 -24.65 8.76 17.20
N LEU A 176 -23.50 9.36 16.89
CA LEU A 176 -22.85 10.37 17.71
C LEU A 176 -22.45 11.54 16.80
N VAL A 177 -22.64 12.75 17.32
CA VAL A 177 -22.17 13.98 16.69
C VAL A 177 -21.31 14.72 17.70
N ALA A 178 -20.06 14.98 17.33
CA ALA A 178 -19.16 15.86 18.06
C ALA A 178 -18.95 17.15 17.25
N LEU A 179 -18.95 18.30 17.92
CA LEU A 179 -18.87 19.62 17.30
C LEU A 179 -17.61 20.32 17.77
N GLY A 180 -16.78 20.77 16.83
CA GLY A 180 -15.60 21.58 17.12
C GLY A 180 -15.05 22.25 15.87
N GLN A 181 -14.18 23.24 16.08
CA GLN A 181 -13.44 23.95 15.04
C GLN A 181 -12.04 23.36 14.83
N SER A 182 -11.56 22.55 15.78
CA SER A 182 -10.26 21.91 15.78
C SER A 182 -10.37 20.44 16.18
N SER A 183 -9.25 19.71 16.05
CA SER A 183 -9.10 18.33 16.54
C SER A 183 -9.15 18.23 18.08
N GLU A 184 -8.81 19.29 18.81
CA GLU A 184 -8.85 19.31 20.28
C GLU A 184 -10.27 19.51 20.81
N GLU A 185 -11.09 20.26 20.08
CA GLU A 185 -12.49 20.51 20.44
C GLU A 185 -13.44 19.33 20.10
N ILE A 186 -13.06 18.49 19.12
CA ILE A 186 -13.84 17.33 18.65
C ILE A 186 -13.49 16.08 19.46
#